data_AF-A0A8J4FVK0-F1
#
_entry.id   AF-A0A8J4FVK0-F1
#
_cell.length_a   1.000
_cell.length_b   1.000
_cell.length_c   1.000
_cell.angle_alpha   90.00
_cell.angle_beta   90.00
_cell.angle_gamma   90.00
#
_symmetry.space_group_name_H-M   'P 1'
#
loop_
_entity.id
_entity.type
_entity.pdbx_description
1 polymer ?
#
loop_
_entity_poly.entity_id
_entity_poly.type
_entity_poly.pdbx_seq_one_letter_code
_entity_poly.pdbx_strand_id
1 'polypeptide(L)'
;MSTRYSRECCKLVTQRGGVTTLLRFVKSCNRSKPYGDMLNLTLAVLHNVSRYQDLVPEVYYAEECLTVLSELAQYYRDAEEVFIPTVVLLQRLTATCDLAANIPSTILRHWEGIHQLLSRKADIERKYLERLEGQKGSDVSARESARKLVIVQQQIQALEVLTGRACEALKDGGATASDLVNDQDKDEPLCRVGPGRAGPAAAAGSTQGVLPIPGFKNTLVKNVVQRMASAGTAVNAVRGGAQSGAGGTSSPVQSSRVTRPFSRRTEP
;
A
#
# COMPACT_ATOMS: atom_id res chain seq x y z
N MET A 1 -16.59 -2.07 7.36
CA MET A 1 -17.76 -1.24 6.98
C MET A 1 -17.29 0.19 6.78
N SER A 2 -17.57 0.79 5.61
CA SER A 2 -17.38 2.21 5.39
C SER A 2 -18.76 2.82 5.17
N THR A 3 -19.11 3.83 5.95
CA THR A 3 -20.43 4.50 5.89
C THR A 3 -20.63 5.13 4.51
N ARG A 4 -21.88 5.24 4.01
CA ARG A 4 -22.19 5.91 2.74
C ARG A 4 -21.58 7.32 2.63
N TYR A 5 -21.47 8.04 3.76
CA TYR A 5 -20.88 9.38 3.85
C TYR A 5 -19.36 9.45 3.61
N SER A 6 -18.64 8.33 3.77
CA SER A 6 -17.19 8.31 3.59
C SER A 6 -16.75 8.64 2.15
N ARG A 7 -17.55 8.25 1.15
CA ARG A 7 -17.25 8.56 -0.26
C ARG A 7 -17.48 10.03 -0.58
N GLU A 8 -18.58 10.60 -0.12
CA GLU A 8 -18.88 12.03 -0.35
C GLU A 8 -17.89 12.94 0.37
N CYS A 9 -17.41 12.54 1.56
CA CYS A 9 -16.30 13.22 2.22
C CYS A 9 -15.03 13.21 1.36
N CYS A 10 -14.63 12.05 0.82
CA CYS A 10 -13.47 11.97 -0.08
C CYS A 10 -13.62 12.86 -1.32
N LYS A 11 -14.80 12.88 -1.95
CA LYS A 11 -15.09 13.80 -3.06
C LYS A 11 -14.91 15.26 -2.67
N LEU A 12 -15.47 15.67 -1.54
CA LEU A 12 -15.34 17.05 -1.03
C LEU A 12 -13.87 17.42 -0.75
N VAL A 13 -13.08 16.51 -0.17
CA VAL A 13 -11.65 16.72 0.06
C VAL A 13 -10.92 16.95 -1.26
N THR A 14 -11.20 16.15 -2.27
CA THR A 14 -10.60 16.29 -3.60
C THR A 14 -11.00 17.61 -4.26
N GLN A 15 -12.30 17.92 -4.32
CA GLN A 15 -12.83 19.14 -4.96
C GLN A 15 -12.32 20.44 -4.33
N ARG A 16 -11.99 20.42 -3.04
CA ARG A 16 -11.49 21.61 -2.32
C ARG A 16 -9.96 21.73 -2.31
N GLY A 17 -9.26 20.97 -3.16
CA GLY A 17 -7.79 20.99 -3.20
C GLY A 17 -7.12 20.40 -1.95
N GLY A 18 -7.87 19.59 -1.19
CA GLY A 18 -7.38 18.94 0.02
C GLY A 18 -6.23 17.99 -0.27
N VAL A 19 -6.26 17.26 -1.38
CA VAL A 19 -5.19 16.35 -1.80
C VAL A 19 -3.87 17.10 -1.97
N THR A 20 -3.86 18.21 -2.71
CA THR A 20 -2.68 19.07 -2.88
C THR A 20 -2.17 19.60 -1.55
N THR A 21 -3.08 19.98 -0.65
CA THR A 21 -2.71 20.45 0.70
C THR A 21 -2.04 19.34 1.53
N LEU A 22 -2.56 18.11 1.45
CA LEU A 22 -1.97 16.93 2.10
C LEU A 22 -0.60 16.59 1.50
N LEU A 23 -0.44 16.64 0.18
CA LEU A 23 0.85 16.41 -0.48
C LEU A 23 1.89 17.48 -0.10
N ARG A 24 1.48 18.74 -0.02
CA ARG A 24 2.35 19.83 0.46
C ARG A 24 2.74 19.61 1.93
N PHE A 25 1.84 19.09 2.75
CA PHE A 25 2.14 18.68 4.12
C PHE A 25 3.15 17.53 4.16
N VAL A 26 2.98 16.49 3.32
CA VAL A 26 3.95 15.39 3.20
C VAL A 26 5.33 15.93 2.80
N LYS A 27 5.39 16.83 1.81
CA LYS A 27 6.63 17.48 1.36
C LYS A 27 7.30 18.31 2.46
N SER A 28 6.51 18.94 3.35
CA SER A 28 7.04 19.73 4.46
C SER A 28 7.44 18.91 5.68
N CYS A 29 7.07 17.62 5.72
CA CYS A 29 7.49 16.69 6.78
C CYS A 29 9.00 16.39 6.67
N ASN A 30 9.81 17.25 7.27
CA ASN A 30 11.24 17.02 7.50
C ASN A 30 11.48 16.33 8.86
N ARG A 31 12.58 15.56 8.94
CA ARG A 31 13.38 14.95 10.06
C ARG A 31 12.97 15.03 11.55
N SER A 32 11.97 15.80 11.99
CA SER A 32 11.61 15.97 13.41
C SER A 32 10.71 14.85 13.93
N LYS A 33 10.76 14.60 15.25
CA LYS A 33 10.13 13.43 15.88
C LYS A 33 8.59 13.41 16.03
N PRO A 34 7.81 14.52 15.92
CA PRO A 34 6.35 14.40 15.98
C PRO A 34 5.68 14.08 14.63
N TYR A 35 6.44 13.86 13.55
CA TYR A 35 5.88 13.73 12.19
C TYR A 35 5.38 12.32 11.82
N GLY A 36 5.79 11.25 12.52
CA GLY A 36 5.44 9.87 12.15
C GLY A 36 3.93 9.59 12.15
N ASP A 37 3.24 9.92 13.24
CA ASP A 37 1.79 9.67 13.37
C ASP A 37 0.98 10.54 12.40
N MET A 38 1.38 11.81 12.25
CA MET A 38 0.69 12.73 11.34
C MET A 38 0.90 12.34 9.87
N LEU A 39 2.09 11.83 9.53
CA LEU A 39 2.37 11.27 8.22
C LEU A 39 1.55 10.01 7.95
N ASN A 40 1.47 9.09 8.92
CA ASN A 40 0.64 7.88 8.81
C ASN A 40 -0.85 8.21 8.64
N LEU A 41 -1.36 9.18 9.40
CA LEU A 41 -2.73 9.68 9.24
C LEU A 41 -2.95 10.29 7.86
N THR A 42 -1.98 11.07 7.37
CA THR A 42 -2.05 11.68 6.04
C THR A 42 -2.07 10.63 4.94
N LEU A 43 -1.18 9.64 5.00
CA LEU A 43 -1.17 8.50 4.09
C LEU A 43 -2.48 7.72 4.16
N ALA A 44 -3.05 7.51 5.35
CA ALA A 44 -4.34 6.85 5.51
C ALA A 44 -5.48 7.63 4.84
N VAL A 45 -5.48 8.97 4.90
CA VAL A 45 -6.44 9.80 4.16
C VAL A 45 -6.26 9.63 2.66
N LEU A 46 -5.03 9.70 2.15
CA LEU A 46 -4.75 9.52 0.71
C LEU A 46 -5.15 8.12 0.22
N HIS A 47 -4.93 7.08 1.01
CA HIS A 47 -5.43 5.72 0.74
C HIS A 47 -6.96 5.66 0.73
N ASN A 48 -7.61 6.33 1.67
CA ASN A 48 -9.08 6.36 1.74
C ASN A 48 -9.71 7.10 0.56
N VAL A 49 -9.06 8.12 0.02
CA VAL A 49 -9.50 8.78 -1.23
C VAL A 49 -9.25 7.85 -2.41
N SER A 50 -8.03 7.32 -2.53
CA SER A 50 -7.60 6.50 -3.67
C SER A 50 -8.29 5.13 -3.74
N ARG A 51 -8.98 4.68 -2.69
CA ARG A 51 -9.77 3.44 -2.76
C ARG A 51 -10.99 3.54 -3.68
N TYR A 52 -11.42 4.77 -3.99
CA TYR A 52 -12.49 5.04 -4.93
C TYR A 52 -11.88 5.30 -6.31
N GLN A 53 -12.11 4.38 -7.25
CA GLN A 53 -11.47 4.41 -8.57
C GLN A 53 -11.75 5.71 -9.34
N ASP A 54 -12.93 6.31 -9.15
CA ASP A 54 -13.31 7.59 -9.75
C ASP A 54 -12.51 8.79 -9.20
N LEU A 55 -11.87 8.66 -8.04
CA LEU A 55 -11.05 9.71 -7.43
C LEU A 55 -9.55 9.48 -7.61
N VAL A 56 -9.14 8.33 -8.14
CA VAL A 56 -7.71 8.02 -8.38
C VAL A 56 -7.07 9.03 -9.33
N PRO A 57 -7.67 9.40 -10.48
CA PRO A 57 -7.07 10.39 -11.39
C PRO A 57 -6.83 11.74 -10.72
N GLU A 58 -7.76 12.20 -9.89
CA GLU A 58 -7.64 13.46 -9.16
C GLU A 58 -6.46 13.46 -8.17
N VAL A 59 -6.17 12.31 -7.56
CA VAL A 59 -4.99 12.16 -6.71
C VAL A 59 -3.72 12.06 -7.54
N TYR A 60 -3.76 11.30 -8.64
CA TYR A 60 -2.62 11.10 -9.55
C TYR A 60 -2.13 12.43 -10.16
N TYR A 61 -3.07 13.25 -10.66
CA TYR A 61 -2.77 14.53 -11.29
C TYR A 61 -2.64 15.70 -10.31
N ALA A 62 -2.77 15.45 -9.00
CA ALA A 62 -2.48 16.47 -8.01
C ALA A 62 -1.00 16.90 -8.10
N GLU A 63 -0.75 18.18 -7.84
CA GLU A 63 0.56 18.81 -7.96
C GLU A 63 1.67 18.00 -7.28
N GLU A 64 2.70 17.65 -8.05
CA GLU A 64 3.88 16.89 -7.60
C GLU A 64 3.59 15.55 -6.92
N CYS A 65 2.39 14.96 -7.07
CA CYS A 65 1.97 13.77 -6.32
C CYS A 65 2.97 12.61 -6.40
N LEU A 66 3.32 12.18 -7.61
CA LEU A 66 4.28 11.09 -7.81
C LEU A 66 5.66 11.44 -7.26
N THR A 67 6.13 12.68 -7.49
CA THR A 67 7.44 13.14 -6.98
C THR A 67 7.49 13.06 -5.46
N VAL A 68 6.53 13.67 -4.77
CA VAL A 68 6.45 13.73 -3.31
C VAL A 68 6.38 12.32 -2.71
N LEU A 69 5.55 11.43 -3.27
CA LEU A 69 5.43 10.06 -2.78
C LEU A 69 6.69 9.23 -3.05
N SER A 70 7.40 9.48 -4.16
CA SER A 70 8.66 8.81 -4.49
C SER A 70 9.80 9.23 -3.55
N GLU A 71 9.89 10.54 -3.27
CA GLU A 71 10.81 11.08 -2.28
C GLU A 71 10.53 10.52 -0.88
N LEU A 72 9.24 10.43 -0.51
CA LEU A 72 8.83 9.85 0.75
C LEU A 72 9.26 8.38 0.87
N ALA A 73 9.07 7.59 -0.18
CA ALA A 73 9.51 6.20 -0.23
C ALA A 73 11.04 6.09 -0.11
N GLN A 74 11.81 6.92 -0.81
CA GLN A 74 13.27 6.91 -0.71
C GLN A 74 13.75 7.28 0.71
N TYR A 75 13.12 8.29 1.29
CA TYR A 75 13.49 8.83 2.60
C TYR A 75 13.19 7.81 3.72
N TYR A 76 11.99 7.21 3.72
CA TYR A 76 11.55 6.24 4.72
C TYR A 76 11.85 4.77 4.34
N ARG A 77 12.77 4.50 3.41
CA ARG A 77 13.11 3.13 2.99
C ARG A 77 13.54 2.18 4.12
N ASP A 78 14.02 2.74 5.23
CA ASP A 78 14.44 1.97 6.40
C ASP A 78 13.32 1.81 7.47
N ALA A 79 12.16 2.41 7.24
CA ALA A 79 10.96 2.39 8.11
C ALA A 79 9.77 1.79 7.35
N GLU A 80 9.53 0.48 7.54
CA GLU A 80 8.53 -0.28 6.77
C GLU A 80 7.11 0.27 6.93
N GLU A 81 6.81 0.81 8.10
CA GLU A 81 5.50 1.35 8.49
C GLU A 81 5.08 2.57 7.66
N VAL A 82 6.04 3.29 7.08
CA VAL A 82 5.79 4.39 6.14
C VAL A 82 6.06 3.95 4.70
N PHE A 83 7.15 3.20 4.48
CA PHE A 83 7.55 2.77 3.15
C PHE A 83 6.48 1.94 2.44
N ILE A 84 5.99 0.88 3.10
CA ILE A 84 5.04 -0.05 2.47
C ILE A 84 3.73 0.67 2.14
N PRO A 85 3.08 1.44 3.04
CA PRO A 85 1.89 2.20 2.67
C PRO A 85 2.13 3.20 1.54
N THR A 86 3.32 3.81 1.47
CA THR A 86 3.66 4.75 0.39
C THR A 86 3.74 4.03 -0.96
N VAL A 87 4.44 2.90 -1.03
CA VAL A 87 4.55 2.10 -2.26
C VAL A 87 3.20 1.51 -2.66
N VAL A 88 2.39 1.04 -1.72
CA VAL A 88 1.03 0.55 -1.99
C VAL A 88 0.13 1.67 -2.52
N LEU A 89 0.30 2.91 -2.05
CA LEU A 89 -0.42 4.06 -2.59
C LEU A 89 0.00 4.31 -4.04
N LEU A 90 1.30 4.36 -4.32
CA LEU A 90 1.84 4.48 -5.68
C LEU A 90 1.34 3.37 -6.61
N GLN A 91 1.30 2.13 -6.14
CA GLN A 91 0.71 1.01 -6.90
C GLN A 91 -0.78 1.23 -7.20
N ARG A 92 -1.53 1.82 -6.27
CA ARG A 92 -2.96 2.09 -6.47
C ARG A 92 -3.18 3.22 -7.47
N LEU A 93 -2.37 4.28 -7.40
CA LEU A 93 -2.42 5.40 -8.32
C LEU A 93 -2.03 5.00 -9.75
N THR A 94 -1.22 3.95 -9.89
CA THR A 94 -0.76 3.42 -11.17
C THR A 94 -1.48 2.13 -11.57
N ALA A 95 -2.64 1.83 -10.97
CA ALA A 95 -3.31 0.55 -11.18
C ALA A 95 -3.90 0.38 -12.59
N THR A 96 -4.26 1.49 -13.26
CA THR A 96 -4.77 1.48 -14.63
C THR A 96 -3.64 1.70 -15.62
N CYS A 97 -3.68 1.01 -16.77
CA CYS A 97 -2.66 1.14 -17.81
C CYS A 97 -2.51 2.59 -18.29
N ASP A 98 -3.61 3.33 -18.42
CA ASP A 98 -3.60 4.74 -18.83
C ASP A 98 -2.79 5.60 -17.88
N LEU A 99 -2.98 5.47 -16.56
CA LEU A 99 -2.21 6.24 -15.58
C LEU A 99 -0.77 5.76 -15.50
N ALA A 100 -0.53 4.45 -15.61
CA ALA A 100 0.81 3.89 -15.60
C ALA A 100 1.65 4.33 -16.82
N ALA A 101 1.04 4.47 -17.99
CA ALA A 101 1.71 4.97 -19.20
C ALA A 101 2.11 6.45 -19.10
N ASN A 102 1.43 7.21 -18.24
CA ASN A 102 1.70 8.64 -18.00
C ASN A 102 2.79 8.89 -16.95
N ILE A 103 3.50 7.86 -16.47
CA ILE A 103 4.53 8.04 -15.46
C ILE A 103 5.79 8.63 -16.11
N PRO A 104 6.34 9.75 -15.61
CA PRO A 104 7.58 10.31 -16.13
C PRO A 104 8.77 9.34 -15.96
N SER A 105 9.65 9.27 -16.97
CA SER A 105 10.84 8.41 -16.93
C SER A 105 11.79 8.74 -15.78
N THR A 106 11.80 9.99 -15.29
CA THR A 106 12.53 10.42 -14.11
C THR A 106 12.05 9.72 -12.84
N ILE A 107 10.73 9.55 -12.67
CA ILE A 107 10.12 8.86 -11.54
C ILE A 107 10.38 7.35 -11.63
N LEU A 108 10.32 6.77 -12.82
CA LEU A 108 10.65 5.35 -12.99
C LEU A 108 12.09 5.04 -12.63
N ARG A 109 13.05 5.83 -13.14
CA ARG A 109 14.46 5.71 -12.77
C ARG A 109 14.68 5.90 -11.27
N HIS A 110 13.90 6.77 -10.64
CA HIS A 110 13.95 6.98 -9.20
C HIS A 110 13.52 5.71 -8.45
N TRP A 111 12.41 5.08 -8.83
CA TRP A 111 11.96 3.81 -8.25
C TRP A 111 12.94 2.67 -8.49
N GLU A 112 13.50 2.56 -9.70
CA GLU A 112 14.58 1.61 -10.01
C GLU A 112 15.80 1.83 -9.12
N GLY A 113 16.17 3.08 -8.86
CA GLY A 113 17.25 3.42 -7.93
C GLY A 113 16.97 2.94 -6.51
N ILE A 114 15.74 3.12 -6.01
CA ILE A 114 15.32 2.61 -4.69
C ILE A 114 15.39 1.07 -4.67
N HIS A 115 14.90 0.40 -5.73
CA HIS A 115 14.93 -1.06 -5.86
C HIS A 115 16.36 -1.61 -5.82
N GLN A 116 17.29 -0.98 -6.56
CA GLN A 116 18.70 -1.38 -6.55
C GLN A 116 19.34 -1.21 -5.17
N LEU A 117 19.03 -0.14 -4.45
CA LEU A 117 19.54 0.09 -3.09
C LEU A 117 19.03 -0.99 -2.11
N LEU A 118 17.73 -1.29 -2.15
CA LEU A 118 17.13 -2.33 -1.31
C LEU A 118 17.66 -3.72 -1.66
N SER A 119 17.83 -4.02 -2.95
CA SER A 119 18.41 -5.29 -3.42
C SER A 119 19.83 -5.49 -2.88
N ARG A 120 20.69 -4.48 -2.98
CA ARG A 120 22.04 -4.53 -2.40
C ARG A 120 22.00 -4.73 -0.88
N LYS A 121 21.06 -4.08 -0.17
CA LYS A 121 20.86 -4.25 1.27
C LYS A 121 20.44 -5.69 1.61
N ALA A 122 19.52 -6.28 0.86
CA ALA A 122 19.11 -7.67 1.03
C ALA A 122 20.28 -8.65 0.83
N ASP A 123 21.14 -8.41 -0.16
CA ASP A 123 22.32 -9.24 -0.39
C ASP A 123 23.33 -9.18 0.75
N ILE A 124 23.54 -7.98 1.32
CA ILE A 124 24.41 -7.78 2.48
C ILE A 124 23.85 -8.54 3.70
N GLU A 125 22.56 -8.38 3.99
CA GLU A 125 21.89 -9.07 5.11
C GLU A 125 21.90 -10.60 4.92
N ARG A 126 21.72 -11.09 3.69
CA ARG A 126 21.80 -12.52 3.36
C ARG A 126 23.20 -13.08 3.65
N LYS A 127 24.25 -12.42 3.15
CA LYS A 127 25.65 -12.80 3.42
C LYS A 127 26.01 -12.68 4.90
N TYR A 128 25.38 -11.78 5.64
CA TYR A 128 25.56 -11.66 7.08
C TYR A 128 24.92 -12.84 7.82
N LEU A 129 23.69 -13.21 7.44
CA LEU A 129 22.98 -14.36 8.01
C LEU A 129 23.74 -15.67 7.75
N GLU A 130 24.24 -15.89 6.53
CA GLU A 130 25.06 -17.08 6.18
C GLU A 130 26.32 -17.20 7.06
N ARG A 131 26.97 -16.07 7.35
CA ARG A 131 28.15 -16.05 8.26
C ARG A 131 27.79 -16.39 9.69
N LEU A 132 26.64 -15.91 10.18
CA LEU A 132 26.14 -16.25 11.52
C LEU A 132 25.85 -17.74 11.66
N GLU A 133 25.33 -18.38 10.60
CA GLU A 133 25.09 -19.83 10.59
C GLU A 133 26.40 -20.64 10.65
N GLY A 134 27.46 -20.19 9.96
CA GLY A 134 28.76 -20.85 9.96
C GLY A 134 29.55 -20.73 11.27
N GLN A 135 29.36 -19.65 12.03
CA GLN A 135 30.14 -19.35 13.24
C GLN A 135 29.47 -19.78 14.56
N LYS A 136 28.35 -20.51 14.51
CA LYS A 136 27.48 -20.76 15.68
C LYS A 136 27.12 -19.44 16.39
N GLY A 137 26.74 -18.43 15.61
CA GLY A 137 26.34 -17.13 16.14
C GLY A 137 25.18 -17.25 17.13
N SER A 138 25.03 -16.24 17.99
CA SER A 138 23.92 -16.19 18.96
C SER A 138 22.57 -16.29 18.24
N ASP A 139 21.68 -17.16 18.74
CA ASP A 139 20.31 -17.35 18.24
C ASP A 139 19.54 -16.02 18.13
N VAL A 140 19.86 -15.04 18.99
CA VAL A 140 19.25 -13.72 18.99
C VAL A 140 19.66 -12.93 17.75
N SER A 141 20.96 -12.89 17.44
CA SER A 141 21.49 -12.17 16.27
C SER A 141 21.00 -12.78 14.97
N ALA A 142 20.96 -14.11 14.86
CA ALA A 142 20.45 -14.80 13.67
C ALA A 142 18.96 -14.49 13.43
N ARG A 143 18.15 -14.46 14.50
CA ARG A 143 16.72 -14.10 14.39
C ARG A 143 16.51 -12.65 14.00
N GLU A 144 17.30 -11.73 14.54
CA GLU A 144 17.21 -10.31 14.19
C GLU A 144 17.56 -10.07 12.73
N SER A 145 18.66 -10.66 12.23
CA SER A 145 19.05 -10.57 10.83
C SER A 145 18.04 -11.23 9.89
N ALA A 146 17.49 -12.39 10.27
CA ALA A 146 16.42 -13.02 9.50
C ALA A 146 15.18 -12.11 9.39
N ARG A 147 14.80 -11.41 10.47
CA ARG A 147 13.70 -10.44 10.43
C ARG A 147 14.01 -9.26 9.49
N LYS A 148 15.20 -8.65 9.62
CA LYS A 148 15.63 -7.55 8.73
C LYS A 148 15.60 -7.96 7.27
N LEU A 149 16.09 -9.17 6.95
CA LEU A 149 16.06 -9.70 5.60
C LEU A 149 14.64 -9.85 5.06
N VAL A 150 13.72 -10.41 5.86
CA VAL A 150 12.31 -10.55 5.47
C VAL A 150 11.66 -9.20 5.19
N ILE A 151 11.91 -8.20 6.05
CA ILE A 151 11.39 -6.84 5.87
C ILE A 151 11.89 -6.24 4.55
N VAL A 152 13.20 -6.28 4.31
CA VAL A 152 13.77 -5.74 3.06
C VAL A 152 13.24 -6.48 1.83
N GLN A 153 13.02 -7.80 1.91
CA GLN A 153 12.43 -8.57 0.82
C GLN A 153 10.98 -8.16 0.54
N GLN A 154 10.17 -7.91 1.58
CA GLN A 154 8.81 -7.40 1.39
C GLN A 154 8.81 -6.02 0.71
N GLN A 155 9.75 -5.15 1.10
CA GLN A 155 9.93 -3.84 0.46
C GLN A 155 10.33 -3.96 -1.01
N ILE A 156 11.26 -4.87 -1.34
CA ILE A 156 11.66 -5.16 -2.73
C ILE A 156 10.46 -5.65 -3.54
N GLN A 157 9.73 -6.65 -3.04
CA GLN A 157 8.58 -7.22 -3.74
C GLN A 157 7.49 -6.17 -4.01
N ALA A 158 7.21 -5.30 -3.04
CA ALA A 158 6.27 -4.20 -3.24
C ALA A 158 6.74 -3.26 -4.36
N LEU A 159 8.03 -2.97 -4.42
CA LEU A 159 8.57 -2.06 -5.44
C LEU A 159 8.61 -2.71 -6.83
N GLU A 160 8.87 -4.02 -6.92
CA GLU A 160 8.83 -4.78 -8.18
C GLU A 160 7.44 -4.80 -8.83
N VAL A 161 6.39 -4.93 -8.01
CA VAL A 161 5.00 -4.83 -8.52
C VAL A 161 4.74 -3.44 -9.11
N LEU A 162 5.28 -2.39 -8.49
CA LEU A 162 5.12 -1.01 -8.95
C LEU A 162 5.90 -0.77 -10.26
N THR A 163 7.20 -1.08 -10.28
CA THR A 163 8.06 -0.85 -11.45
C THR A 163 7.67 -1.75 -12.62
N GLY A 164 7.36 -3.02 -12.36
CA GLY A 164 6.92 -3.96 -13.39
C GLY A 164 5.67 -3.47 -14.11
N ARG A 165 4.65 -3.02 -13.36
CA ARG A 165 3.42 -2.50 -13.97
C ARG A 165 3.67 -1.25 -14.83
N ALA A 166 4.50 -0.34 -14.32
CA ALA A 166 4.84 0.87 -15.07
C ALA A 166 5.60 0.56 -16.37
N CYS A 167 6.51 -0.42 -16.33
CA CYS A 167 7.25 -0.85 -17.51
C CYS A 167 6.37 -1.55 -18.54
N GLU A 168 5.42 -2.39 -18.12
CA GLU A 168 4.47 -3.04 -19.04
C GLU A 168 3.55 -2.00 -19.73
N ALA A 169 3.04 -1.02 -18.99
CA ALA A 169 2.20 0.03 -19.57
C ALA A 169 2.91 0.87 -20.64
N LEU A 170 4.23 1.08 -20.50
CA LEU A 170 5.04 1.75 -21.52
C LEU A 170 5.21 0.92 -22.80
N LYS A 171 5.21 -0.41 -22.70
CA LYS A 171 5.29 -1.30 -23.88
C LYS A 171 3.97 -1.31 -24.64
N ASP A 172 2.86 -1.40 -23.92
CA ASP A 172 1.52 -1.45 -24.50
C ASP A 172 1.13 -0.13 -25.18
N GLY A 173 1.52 1.02 -24.61
CA GLY A 173 1.32 2.33 -25.23
C GLY A 173 2.11 2.55 -26.53
N GLY A 174 3.17 1.76 -26.76
CA GLY A 174 3.92 1.76 -28.02
C GLY A 174 3.29 0.89 -29.11
N ALA A 175 2.54 -0.15 -28.73
CA ALA A 175 1.86 -1.04 -29.68
C ALA A 175 0.68 -0.33 -30.38
N THR A 176 -0.08 0.50 -29.66
CA THR A 176 -1.24 1.21 -30.22
C THR A 176 -0.90 2.31 -31.22
N ALA A 177 0.36 2.74 -31.31
CA ALA A 177 0.81 3.74 -32.29
C ALA A 177 1.26 3.12 -33.63
N SER A 178 1.47 1.79 -33.68
CA SER A 178 2.02 1.12 -34.87
C SER A 178 0.95 0.45 -35.76
N ASP A 179 -0.29 0.31 -35.28
CA ASP A 179 -1.38 -0.38 -35.99
C ASP A 179 -2.30 0.55 -36.81
N LEU A 180 -1.89 1.80 -37.09
CA LEU A 180 -2.66 2.75 -37.93
C LEU A 180 -1.99 3.09 -39.28
N VAL A 181 -0.99 2.34 -39.72
CA VAL A 181 -0.36 2.53 -41.05
C VAL A 181 -0.23 1.19 -41.78
N ASN A 182 -1.36 0.67 -42.26
CA ASN A 182 -1.49 0.07 -43.59
C ASN A 182 -2.91 -0.50 -43.75
N ASP A 183 -3.75 0.16 -44.54
CA ASP A 183 -4.64 -0.54 -45.48
C ASP A 183 -5.31 0.52 -46.39
N GLN A 184 -4.74 0.70 -47.59
CA GLN A 184 -5.44 1.29 -48.73
C GLN A 184 -5.66 0.21 -49.77
N ASP A 185 -6.92 0.12 -50.18
CA ASP A 185 -7.49 -0.49 -51.39
C ASP A 185 -7.43 -2.02 -51.55
N LYS A 186 -8.61 -2.65 -51.38
CA LYS A 186 -9.27 -3.40 -52.46
C LYS A 186 -10.75 -3.71 -52.17
N ASP A 187 -11.57 -3.46 -53.20
CA ASP A 187 -13.02 -3.62 -53.30
C ASP A 187 -13.58 -5.06 -53.04
N GLU A 188 -14.74 -5.10 -52.35
CA GLU A 188 -16.00 -5.92 -52.44
C GLU A 188 -16.07 -7.32 -53.16
N PRO A 189 -17.11 -8.18 -52.97
CA PRO A 189 -18.38 -8.02 -52.23
C PRO A 189 -18.91 -9.23 -51.36
N LEU A 190 -19.88 -8.90 -50.49
CA LEU A 190 -21.06 -9.64 -49.95
C LEU A 190 -21.07 -11.19 -49.75
N CYS A 191 -21.33 -11.66 -48.50
CA CYS A 191 -22.56 -12.39 -48.08
C CYS A 191 -22.53 -13.01 -46.66
N ARG A 192 -23.74 -13.13 -46.07
CA ARG A 192 -24.26 -14.08 -45.04
C ARG A 192 -24.18 -13.78 -43.53
N VAL A 193 -25.31 -13.25 -43.04
CA VAL A 193 -26.21 -13.76 -41.97
C VAL A 193 -25.73 -14.94 -41.10
N GLY A 194 -25.76 -14.76 -39.76
CA GLY A 194 -26.09 -15.82 -38.80
C GLY A 194 -25.57 -15.61 -37.35
N PRO A 195 -26.33 -15.95 -36.27
CA PRO A 195 -26.23 -15.27 -34.97
C PRO A 195 -25.70 -16.10 -33.77
N GLY A 196 -25.41 -15.41 -32.65
CA GLY A 196 -25.19 -15.96 -31.30
C GLY A 196 -23.71 -16.13 -30.93
N ARG A 197 -23.24 -15.88 -29.70
CA ARG A 197 -23.83 -16.23 -28.40
C ARG A 197 -23.07 -15.50 -27.26
N ALA A 198 -23.74 -15.41 -26.12
CA ALA A 198 -23.36 -14.76 -24.86
C ALA A 198 -21.99 -15.15 -24.25
N GLY A 199 -21.48 -14.27 -23.37
CA GLY A 199 -20.40 -14.53 -22.41
C GLY A 199 -20.75 -15.61 -21.35
N PRO A 200 -19.98 -15.79 -20.25
CA PRO A 200 -19.55 -14.68 -19.39
C PRO A 200 -18.13 -14.80 -18.78
N ALA A 201 -17.81 -13.72 -18.05
CA ALA A 201 -16.70 -13.49 -17.15
C ALA A 201 -16.34 -14.65 -16.19
N ALA A 202 -15.04 -14.82 -15.97
CA ALA A 202 -14.48 -15.46 -14.79
C ALA A 202 -13.45 -14.52 -14.16
N ALA A 203 -13.87 -13.85 -13.08
CA ALA A 203 -12.98 -13.13 -12.17
C ALA A 203 -12.18 -14.15 -11.35
N ALA A 204 -10.92 -14.37 -11.72
CA ALA A 204 -9.97 -15.08 -10.86
C ALA A 204 -9.38 -14.07 -9.87
N GLY A 205 -9.87 -14.12 -8.63
CA GLY A 205 -9.22 -13.47 -7.50
C GLY A 205 -7.88 -14.13 -7.24
N SER A 206 -6.80 -13.46 -7.61
CA SER A 206 -5.44 -13.86 -7.25
C SER A 206 -5.16 -13.47 -5.80
N THR A 207 -5.35 -14.42 -4.89
CA THR A 207 -4.68 -14.39 -3.60
C THR A 207 -3.19 -14.57 -3.86
N GLN A 208 -2.43 -13.46 -3.88
CA GLN A 208 -0.97 -13.49 -3.87
C GLN A 208 -0.49 -14.12 -2.57
N GLY A 209 -0.23 -15.43 -2.61
CA GLY A 209 0.61 -16.10 -1.64
C GLY A 209 2.04 -15.62 -1.79
N VAL A 210 2.65 -15.22 -0.67
CA VAL A 210 4.08 -14.93 -0.57
C VAL A 210 4.86 -16.12 -1.15
N LEU A 211 5.68 -15.87 -2.17
CA LEU A 211 6.50 -16.91 -2.78
C LEU A 211 7.50 -17.47 -1.75
N PRO A 212 7.68 -18.79 -1.67
CA PRO A 212 8.70 -19.38 -0.80
C PRO A 212 10.08 -18.99 -1.33
N ILE A 213 10.87 -18.30 -0.50
CA ILE A 213 12.26 -17.97 -0.82
C ILE A 213 13.07 -19.27 -0.87
N PRO A 214 13.62 -19.68 -2.03
CA PRO A 214 14.38 -20.92 -2.14
C PRO A 214 15.74 -20.77 -1.42
N GLY A 215 16.14 -21.79 -0.64
CA GLY A 215 17.55 -21.95 -0.23
C GLY A 215 17.85 -22.10 1.26
N PHE A 216 16.91 -21.84 2.18
CA PHE A 216 17.23 -21.92 3.61
C PHE A 216 17.12 -23.35 4.15
N LYS A 217 18.26 -23.95 4.51
CA LYS A 217 18.33 -25.28 5.16
C LYS A 217 17.88 -25.24 6.63
N ASN A 218 17.86 -24.06 7.23
CA ASN A 218 17.58 -23.86 8.66
C ASN A 218 16.07 -23.72 8.94
N THR A 219 15.52 -24.64 9.74
CA THR A 219 14.10 -24.69 10.14
C THR A 219 13.64 -23.41 10.85
N LEU A 220 14.56 -22.66 11.46
CA LEU A 220 14.26 -21.39 12.14
C LEU A 220 13.96 -20.24 11.18
N VAL A 221 14.73 -20.10 10.10
CA VAL A 221 14.45 -19.10 9.05
C VAL A 221 13.12 -19.42 8.38
N LYS A 222 12.85 -20.71 8.13
CA LYS A 222 11.52 -21.19 7.68
C LYS A 222 10.41 -20.79 8.65
N ASN A 223 10.60 -21.00 9.96
CA ASN A 223 9.59 -20.64 10.97
C ASN A 223 9.38 -19.13 11.11
N VAL A 224 10.42 -18.29 10.97
CA VAL A 224 10.30 -16.82 10.98
C VAL A 224 9.58 -16.34 9.72
N VAL A 225 9.99 -16.81 8.54
CA VAL A 225 9.32 -16.52 7.26
C VAL A 225 7.85 -16.96 7.31
N GLN A 226 7.58 -18.14 7.85
CA GLN A 226 6.22 -18.70 7.94
C GLN A 226 5.35 -17.97 8.98
N ARG A 227 5.92 -17.57 10.12
CA ARG A 227 5.20 -16.72 11.10
C ARG A 227 4.92 -15.31 10.56
N MET A 228 5.86 -14.70 9.83
CA MET A 228 5.67 -13.39 9.21
C MET A 228 4.64 -13.43 8.08
N ALA A 229 4.66 -14.49 7.25
CA ALA A 229 3.64 -14.72 6.24
C ALA A 229 2.23 -14.85 6.85
N SER A 230 2.10 -15.54 7.99
CA SER A 230 0.83 -15.66 8.72
C SER A 230 0.40 -14.37 9.46
N ALA A 231 1.35 -13.57 9.95
CA ALA A 231 1.06 -12.31 10.64
C ALA A 231 0.59 -11.21 9.67
N GLY A 232 1.13 -11.18 8.44
CA GLY A 232 0.65 -10.29 7.38
C GLY A 232 -0.80 -10.56 6.96
N THR A 233 -1.30 -11.79 7.13
CA THR A 233 -2.71 -12.14 6.90
C THR A 233 -3.61 -11.77 8.10
N ALA A 234 -3.08 -11.85 9.33
CA ALA A 234 -3.85 -11.62 10.56
C ALA A 234 -4.23 -10.15 10.79
N VAL A 235 -3.47 -9.19 10.28
CA VAL A 235 -3.82 -7.75 10.39
C VAL A 235 -5.11 -7.42 9.63
N ASN A 236 -5.48 -8.21 8.61
CA ASN A 236 -6.77 -8.09 7.92
C ASN A 236 -7.92 -8.89 8.58
N ALA A 237 -7.64 -9.80 9.51
CA ALA A 237 -8.65 -10.67 10.14
C ALA A 237 -9.13 -10.15 11.51
N VAL A 238 -8.35 -9.33 12.23
CA VAL A 238 -8.69 -8.90 13.60
C VAL A 238 -9.74 -7.77 13.66
N ARG A 239 -10.22 -7.24 12.52
CA ARG A 239 -11.30 -6.24 12.49
C ARG A 239 -12.70 -6.79 12.16
N GLY A 240 -12.86 -8.12 12.16
CA GLY A 240 -14.08 -8.80 11.68
C GLY A 240 -14.86 -9.65 12.69
N GLY A 241 -14.49 -9.69 13.97
CA GLY A 241 -15.07 -10.66 14.91
C GLY A 241 -15.37 -10.11 16.29
N ALA A 242 -16.41 -9.29 16.43
CA ALA A 242 -17.11 -9.11 17.70
C ALA A 242 -18.49 -8.47 17.45
N GLN A 243 -19.54 -9.30 17.33
CA GLN A 243 -20.88 -9.05 17.87
C GLN A 243 -21.86 -10.16 17.44
N SER A 244 -22.17 -11.06 18.37
CA SER A 244 -23.47 -11.74 18.43
C SER A 244 -23.71 -12.21 19.86
N GLY A 245 -24.72 -11.65 20.51
CA GLY A 245 -25.14 -12.05 21.86
C GLY A 245 -26.08 -11.03 22.47
N ALA A 246 -27.36 -11.07 22.07
CA ALA A 246 -28.44 -10.29 22.64
C ALA A 246 -29.32 -11.17 23.57
N GLY A 247 -29.83 -10.56 24.64
CA GLY A 247 -30.90 -11.04 25.53
C GLY A 247 -30.41 -11.42 26.93
N GLY A 248 -30.91 -10.90 28.05
CA GLY A 248 -32.00 -9.97 28.33
C GLY A 248 -32.19 -9.83 29.86
N THR A 249 -32.94 -8.80 30.25
CA THR A 249 -33.70 -8.59 31.52
C THR A 249 -32.95 -8.42 32.86
N SER A 250 -33.03 -7.19 33.40
CA SER A 250 -33.86 -6.82 34.58
C SER A 250 -33.19 -5.76 35.47
N SER A 251 -33.93 -4.69 35.77
CA SER A 251 -33.63 -3.69 36.80
C SER A 251 -33.79 -4.29 38.22
N PRO A 252 -33.28 -3.64 39.29
CA PRO A 252 -34.10 -2.61 39.92
C PRO A 252 -33.36 -1.38 40.45
N VAL A 253 -34.17 -0.32 40.51
CA VAL A 253 -34.20 0.87 41.37
C VAL A 253 -33.46 0.74 42.71
N GLN A 254 -32.65 1.75 43.08
CA GLN A 254 -32.80 2.47 44.36
C GLN A 254 -32.07 3.82 44.39
N SER A 255 -32.71 4.73 45.12
CA SER A 255 -32.50 6.18 45.19
C SER A 255 -32.15 6.54 46.63
N SER A 256 -31.15 7.42 46.81
CA SER A 256 -31.00 8.32 47.97
C SER A 256 -29.73 9.15 47.76
N ARG A 257 -29.82 10.42 47.32
CA ARG A 257 -29.87 11.65 48.15
C ARG A 257 -28.95 11.60 49.38
N VAL A 258 -28.04 12.59 49.50
CA VAL A 258 -27.99 13.58 50.60
C VAL A 258 -26.66 14.40 50.58
N THR A 259 -26.83 15.73 50.43
CA THR A 259 -26.05 16.90 50.92
C THR A 259 -24.56 17.14 50.63
N ARG A 260 -24.29 18.30 50.00
CA ARG A 260 -23.16 19.20 50.31
C ARG A 260 -23.42 19.92 51.65
N PRO A 261 -22.43 20.52 52.35
CA PRO A 261 -22.07 21.94 52.06
C PRO A 261 -20.62 22.38 52.37
N PHE A 262 -20.23 23.55 51.80
CA PHE A 262 -19.36 24.62 52.34
C PHE A 262 -17.86 24.29 52.64
N SER A 263 -16.85 25.16 52.51
CA SER A 263 -16.79 26.62 52.48
C SER A 263 -15.44 27.13 51.91
N ARG A 264 -15.40 28.45 51.65
CA ARG A 264 -14.29 29.31 51.20
C ARG A 264 -13.01 29.23 52.05
N ARG A 265 -11.86 29.55 51.44
CA ARG A 265 -10.86 30.43 52.07
C ARG A 265 -10.00 31.17 51.05
N THR A 266 -9.93 32.48 51.26
CA THR A 266 -9.08 33.50 50.65
C THR A 266 -7.71 33.57 51.34
N GLU A 267 -6.71 34.01 50.56
CA GLU A 267 -5.54 34.82 50.94
C GLU A 267 -4.40 34.19 51.77
N PRO A 268 -3.17 34.77 51.74
CA PRO A 268 -2.76 36.13 51.33
C PRO A 268 -1.95 36.26 50.04
#